data_AF-A0A9X1HCP0-F1
#
_entry.id   AF-A0A9X1HCP0-F1
#
_cell.length_a   1.000
_cell.length_b   1.000
_cell.length_c   1.000
_cell.angle_alpha   90.00
_cell.angle_beta   90.00
_cell.angle_gamma   90.00
#
_symmetry.space_group_name_H-M   'P 1'
#
loop_
_entity.id
_entity.type
_entity.pdbx_description
1 polymer ?
#
loop_
_entity_poly.entity_id
_entity_poly.type
_entity_poly.pdbx_seq_one_letter_code
_entity_poly.pdbx_strand_id
1 'polypeptide(L)'
;MIKKILLASLVLSQLAISCSSDDSDDTKPETELSLKEQIAELVKKPYSELTPEQQKSKLEAEANEMLTQLDKTKSSGAIEALENLSRLLDVSSVDIFNGKNDNKAEDILNVSGVYGIYTWNNATQKWVKTASSTELKFVFPAKKSQTANNASFSAKSTSSDIKVAITDTYNWSTGVEVNDYIFLPTTSDAILTIDGKESATFNQTAKYSNGKEVPEEFAYKMFLNDGYTWQMSSKKGTANSASASLTFNGKTLINFNGGSNANIDALIDNDELVQYRGKANGLFQLMDNFVILADTDLAAEAADKATLRNTVKYPQNYNSPTYYDDVNAFYKKYEEGKVANYNKNVKPILVSKKDGTKIADIVQRVEKGYSYVTQQPVWVADKGYSEGGYWTYEGAKNVTVQYYESVDYLKFNDKTEVSMDTYFSTGFSTFKNKFEEFEKAFDK
;
A
#
# COMPACT_ATOMS: atom_id res chain seq x y z
N MET A 1 7.09 11.63 -14.31
CA MET A 1 6.52 11.31 -12.97
C MET A 1 6.17 9.81 -12.79
N ILE A 2 6.59 8.89 -13.69
CA ILE A 2 6.16 7.48 -13.66
C ILE A 2 6.65 6.68 -12.44
N LYS A 3 7.63 7.16 -11.67
CA LYS A 3 7.86 6.66 -10.30
C LYS A 3 6.59 6.64 -9.44
N LYS A 4 5.66 7.58 -9.61
CA LYS A 4 4.34 7.51 -8.93
C LYS A 4 3.34 6.56 -9.60
N ILE A 5 3.51 6.20 -10.88
CA ILE A 5 2.59 5.28 -11.58
C ILE A 5 3.00 3.82 -11.37
N LEU A 6 4.30 3.49 -11.33
CA LEU A 6 4.79 2.15 -11.02
C LEU A 6 5.06 1.94 -9.53
N LEU A 7 5.80 2.83 -8.86
CA LEU A 7 6.04 2.67 -7.42
C LEU A 7 4.77 2.95 -6.61
N ALA A 8 3.86 3.81 -7.08
CA ALA A 8 2.54 3.95 -6.46
C ALA A 8 1.42 3.15 -7.12
N SER A 9 1.65 2.28 -8.13
CA SER A 9 0.79 1.10 -8.30
C SER A 9 1.20 -0.01 -7.32
N LEU A 10 2.50 -0.19 -7.06
CA LEU A 10 3.00 -1.01 -5.94
C LEU A 10 2.49 -0.48 -4.59
N VAL A 11 2.62 0.82 -4.31
CA VAL A 11 2.17 1.41 -3.04
C VAL A 11 0.65 1.60 -3.01
N LEU A 12 -0.06 1.82 -4.13
CA LEU A 12 -1.53 1.64 -4.13
C LEU A 12 -1.92 0.18 -3.91
N SER A 13 -1.12 -0.84 -4.24
CA SER A 13 -1.40 -2.22 -3.81
C SER A 13 -1.10 -2.48 -2.32
N GLN A 14 -0.44 -1.54 -1.63
CA GLN A 14 -0.26 -1.54 -0.17
C GLN A 14 -1.26 -0.61 0.56
N LEU A 15 -1.81 0.40 -0.12
CA LEU A 15 -2.83 1.32 0.42
C LEU A 15 -4.26 0.91 0.06
N ALA A 16 -4.46 0.15 -1.03
CA ALA A 16 -5.70 -0.54 -1.35
C ALA A 16 -5.83 -1.83 -0.50
N ILE A 17 -5.81 -1.67 0.83
CA ILE A 17 -6.32 -2.66 1.77
C ILE A 17 -7.86 -2.58 1.73
N SER A 18 -8.40 -2.87 0.56
CA SER A 18 -9.82 -2.97 0.27
C SER A 18 -10.00 -3.50 -1.15
N CYS A 19 -10.92 -4.47 -1.33
CA CYS A 19 -11.64 -4.82 -2.55
C CYS A 19 -10.78 -5.40 -3.73
N SER A 20 -11.06 -6.41 -4.58
CA SER A 20 -11.92 -7.60 -4.88
C SER A 20 -11.44 -8.98 -4.41
N SER A 21 -12.04 -10.15 -4.73
CA SER A 21 -13.17 -10.54 -5.62
C SER A 21 -14.29 -11.33 -4.87
N ASP A 22 -15.29 -11.87 -5.61
CA ASP A 22 -16.32 -12.86 -5.18
C ASP A 22 -16.96 -13.54 -6.43
N ASP A 23 -17.57 -14.73 -6.32
CA ASP A 23 -17.92 -15.62 -7.45
C ASP A 23 -19.32 -15.45 -8.10
N SER A 24 -19.42 -15.70 -9.42
CA SER A 24 -20.63 -16.21 -10.10
C SER A 24 -20.32 -16.77 -11.51
N ASP A 25 -20.75 -18.00 -11.82
CA ASP A 25 -20.51 -18.73 -13.08
C ASP A 25 -20.90 -17.99 -14.37
N ASP A 26 -20.08 -18.12 -15.43
CA ASP A 26 -20.47 -19.00 -16.55
C ASP A 26 -19.25 -19.54 -17.34
N THR A 27 -19.38 -20.75 -17.88
CA THR A 27 -18.34 -21.60 -18.51
C THR A 27 -17.14 -22.02 -17.62
N LYS A 28 -16.95 -23.34 -17.47
CA LYS A 28 -15.94 -23.96 -16.59
C LYS A 28 -14.53 -24.06 -17.20
N PRO A 29 -13.52 -23.55 -16.47
CA PRO A 29 -12.29 -24.28 -16.17
C PRO A 29 -12.40 -25.10 -14.86
N GLU A 30 -11.27 -25.46 -14.26
CA GLU A 30 -11.21 -25.95 -12.88
C GLU A 30 -11.71 -24.87 -11.91
N THR A 31 -12.43 -25.25 -10.85
CA THR A 31 -12.98 -24.29 -9.88
C THR A 31 -11.86 -23.61 -9.10
N GLU A 32 -11.68 -22.30 -9.29
CA GLU A 32 -10.77 -21.51 -8.45
C GLU A 32 -11.25 -21.54 -6.99
N LEU A 33 -10.31 -21.65 -6.05
CA LEU A 33 -10.61 -21.64 -4.63
C LEU A 33 -10.83 -20.20 -4.15
N SER A 34 -11.84 -19.96 -3.30
CA SER A 34 -11.99 -18.66 -2.64
C SER A 34 -10.75 -18.32 -1.80
N LEU A 35 -10.45 -17.03 -1.58
CA LEU A 35 -9.29 -16.61 -0.77
C LEU A 35 -9.21 -17.34 0.58
N LYS A 36 -10.37 -17.52 1.23
CA LYS A 36 -10.49 -18.19 2.52
C LYS A 36 -10.09 -19.67 2.43
N GLU A 37 -10.40 -20.34 1.33
CA GLU A 37 -9.98 -21.72 1.08
C GLU A 37 -8.50 -21.80 0.71
N GLN A 38 -7.99 -20.88 -0.12
CA GLN A 38 -6.55 -20.77 -0.42
C GLN A 38 -5.74 -20.59 0.87
N ILE A 39 -6.13 -19.66 1.75
CA ILE A 39 -5.49 -19.48 3.07
C ILE A 39 -5.64 -20.75 3.92
N ALA A 40 -6.84 -21.35 4.00
CA ALA A 40 -7.07 -22.56 4.77
C ALA A 40 -6.36 -23.81 4.23
N GLU A 41 -5.89 -23.81 2.98
CA GLU A 41 -4.96 -24.81 2.44
C GLU A 41 -3.50 -24.49 2.78
N LEU A 42 -3.08 -23.24 2.53
CA LEU A 42 -1.69 -22.81 2.69
C LEU A 42 -1.23 -22.87 4.16
N VAL A 43 -2.13 -22.55 5.10
CA VAL A 43 -1.90 -22.68 6.55
C VAL A 43 -1.68 -24.14 6.99
N LYS A 44 -2.24 -25.12 6.26
CA LYS A 44 -2.12 -26.56 6.54
C LYS A 44 -0.91 -27.23 5.89
N LYS A 45 -0.16 -26.54 5.02
CA LYS A 45 1.02 -27.12 4.36
C LYS A 45 2.07 -27.50 5.41
N PRO A 46 2.77 -28.64 5.25
CA PRO A 46 3.83 -29.04 6.17
C PRO A 46 4.95 -27.99 6.18
N TYR A 47 5.67 -27.88 7.30
CA TYR A 47 6.90 -27.09 7.30
C TYR A 47 7.93 -27.66 6.32
N SER A 48 8.75 -26.79 5.77
CA SER A 48 9.86 -27.16 4.90
C SER A 48 10.99 -27.85 5.67
N GLU A 49 11.72 -28.71 4.97
CA GLU A 49 12.93 -29.38 5.47
C GLU A 49 14.21 -28.55 5.21
N LEU A 50 14.10 -27.45 4.46
CA LEU A 50 15.22 -26.56 4.14
C LEU A 50 15.58 -25.63 5.32
N THR A 51 16.87 -25.38 5.51
CA THR A 51 17.35 -24.46 6.56
C THR A 51 16.96 -23.00 6.28
N PRO A 52 16.97 -22.11 7.29
CA PRO A 52 16.71 -20.68 7.10
C PRO A 52 17.59 -20.03 6.00
N GLU A 53 18.85 -20.44 5.87
CA GLU A 53 19.80 -19.95 4.85
C GLU A 53 19.46 -20.46 3.44
N GLN A 54 19.01 -21.70 3.33
CA GLN A 54 18.56 -22.28 2.06
C GLN A 54 17.27 -21.60 1.56
N GLN A 55 16.35 -21.31 2.47
CA GLN A 55 15.13 -20.55 2.18
C GLN A 55 15.45 -19.11 1.76
N LYS A 56 16.38 -18.46 2.47
CA LYS A 56 16.89 -17.12 2.14
C LYS A 56 17.51 -17.09 0.75
N SER A 57 18.32 -18.10 0.40
CA SER A 57 18.95 -18.20 -0.93
C SER A 57 17.92 -18.36 -2.05
N LYS A 58 16.84 -19.13 -1.84
CA LYS A 58 15.73 -19.23 -2.80
C LYS A 58 15.01 -17.88 -2.96
N LEU A 59 14.72 -17.19 -1.86
CA LEU A 59 14.03 -15.90 -1.87
C LEU A 59 14.87 -14.81 -2.56
N GLU A 60 16.18 -14.77 -2.31
CA GLU A 60 17.09 -13.85 -3.00
C GLU A 60 17.12 -14.14 -4.52
N ALA A 61 17.14 -15.42 -4.93
CA ALA A 61 17.12 -15.80 -6.33
C ALA A 61 15.83 -15.35 -7.05
N GLU A 62 14.66 -15.56 -6.44
CA GLU A 62 13.38 -15.15 -7.04
C GLU A 62 13.15 -13.64 -7.02
N ALA A 63 13.59 -12.93 -5.96
CA ALA A 63 13.60 -11.47 -5.95
C ALA A 63 14.51 -10.90 -7.06
N ASN A 64 15.66 -11.54 -7.33
CA ASN A 64 16.51 -11.22 -8.46
C ASN A 64 15.87 -11.56 -9.82
N GLU A 65 15.13 -12.68 -9.97
CA GLU A 65 14.40 -12.98 -11.21
C GLU A 65 13.30 -11.95 -11.46
N MET A 66 12.46 -11.63 -10.46
CA MET A 66 11.43 -10.59 -10.56
C MET A 66 12.05 -9.28 -11.02
N LEU A 67 13.12 -8.82 -10.37
CA LEU A 67 13.78 -7.57 -10.70
C LEU A 67 14.40 -7.60 -12.11
N THR A 68 14.87 -8.76 -12.57
CA THR A 68 15.34 -8.97 -13.97
C THR A 68 14.18 -8.94 -14.98
N GLN A 69 12.94 -9.26 -14.57
CA GLN A 69 11.77 -9.01 -15.40
C GLN A 69 11.35 -7.54 -15.34
N LEU A 70 11.34 -6.90 -14.17
CA LEU A 70 11.00 -5.48 -14.00
C LEU A 70 11.94 -4.56 -14.79
N ASP A 71 13.25 -4.83 -14.79
CA ASP A 71 14.27 -4.00 -15.44
C ASP A 71 13.98 -3.70 -16.92
N LYS A 72 13.30 -4.62 -17.62
CA LYS A 72 12.97 -4.47 -19.05
C LYS A 72 11.98 -3.32 -19.31
N THR A 73 11.19 -2.88 -18.33
CA THR A 73 10.34 -1.66 -18.41
C THR A 73 11.15 -0.42 -18.81
N LYS A 74 12.43 -0.34 -18.44
CA LYS A 74 13.35 0.75 -18.84
C LYS A 74 13.55 0.87 -20.35
N SER A 75 13.17 -0.16 -21.11
CA SER A 75 13.24 -0.21 -22.58
C SER A 75 11.87 -0.12 -23.25
N SER A 76 10.79 0.04 -22.48
CA SER A 76 9.43 0.09 -22.98
C SER A 76 9.16 1.40 -23.72
N GLY A 77 8.93 1.31 -25.03
CA GLY A 77 8.53 2.46 -25.85
C GLY A 77 7.16 3.03 -25.45
N ALA A 78 6.28 2.21 -24.87
CA ALA A 78 5.00 2.66 -24.34
C ALA A 78 5.18 3.53 -23.09
N ILE A 79 6.04 3.12 -22.15
CA ILE A 79 6.34 3.90 -20.94
C ILE A 79 7.05 5.21 -21.32
N GLU A 80 8.08 5.17 -22.19
CA GLU A 80 8.79 6.39 -22.63
C GLU A 80 7.86 7.41 -23.30
N ALA A 81 6.86 6.95 -24.06
CA ALA A 81 5.85 7.83 -24.66
C ALA A 81 4.92 8.45 -23.60
N LEU A 82 4.53 7.72 -22.55
CA LEU A 82 3.72 8.26 -21.46
C LEU A 82 4.52 9.23 -20.58
N GLU A 83 5.82 8.98 -20.36
CA GLU A 83 6.73 9.97 -19.74
C GLU A 83 6.84 11.24 -20.58
N ASN A 84 6.97 11.10 -21.91
CA ASN A 84 7.05 12.25 -22.80
C ASN A 84 5.71 13.01 -22.88
N LEU A 85 4.56 12.34 -22.82
CA LEU A 85 3.25 12.96 -22.72
C LEU A 85 3.11 13.79 -21.44
N SER A 86 3.42 13.19 -20.27
CA SER A 86 3.46 13.91 -18.99
C SER A 86 4.34 15.16 -19.09
N ARG A 87 5.57 15.03 -19.60
CA ARG A 87 6.51 16.14 -19.79
C ARG A 87 6.01 17.22 -20.76
N LEU A 88 5.14 16.88 -21.72
CA LEU A 88 4.55 17.83 -22.66
C LEU A 88 3.31 18.54 -22.08
N LEU A 89 2.61 17.91 -21.14
CA LEU A 89 1.62 18.56 -20.28
C LEU A 89 2.30 19.51 -19.29
N ASP A 90 3.42 19.10 -18.68
CA ASP A 90 4.23 19.95 -17.78
C ASP A 90 4.77 21.23 -18.48
N VAL A 91 5.08 21.16 -19.79
CA VAL A 91 5.57 22.31 -20.59
C VAL A 91 4.43 23.21 -21.08
N SER A 92 3.26 22.65 -21.37
CA SER A 92 2.06 23.38 -21.77
C SER A 92 0.85 22.60 -21.27
N SER A 93 0.29 23.03 -20.14
CA SER A 93 -0.89 22.40 -19.56
C SER A 93 -2.02 22.36 -20.58
N VAL A 94 -2.66 21.20 -20.70
CA VAL A 94 -3.88 21.05 -21.51
C VAL A 94 -5.05 20.95 -20.59
N ASP A 95 -5.89 21.97 -20.66
CA ASP A 95 -7.12 22.04 -19.89
C ASP A 95 -8.14 21.00 -20.38
N ILE A 96 -8.13 19.83 -19.74
CA ILE A 96 -9.09 18.73 -19.98
C ILE A 96 -10.27 18.77 -19.00
N PHE A 97 -10.30 19.73 -18.07
CA PHE A 97 -11.41 19.92 -17.14
C PHE A 97 -12.23 21.20 -17.38
N ASN A 98 -11.72 22.17 -18.15
CA ASN A 98 -12.23 23.54 -18.30
C ASN A 98 -11.97 24.43 -17.06
N GLY A 99 -10.70 24.54 -16.66
CA GLY A 99 -10.15 25.49 -15.68
C GLY A 99 -9.58 24.88 -14.40
N LYS A 100 -9.83 23.59 -14.14
CA LYS A 100 -10.13 23.12 -12.78
C LYS A 100 -9.03 22.34 -12.05
N ASN A 101 -7.94 21.96 -12.71
CA ASN A 101 -6.88 21.10 -12.14
C ASN A 101 -5.58 21.26 -12.95
N ASP A 102 -4.46 20.72 -12.47
CA ASP A 102 -3.13 20.81 -13.10
C ASP A 102 -2.92 19.86 -14.31
N ASN A 103 -3.90 18.99 -14.63
CA ASN A 103 -3.98 18.13 -15.83
C ASN A 103 -2.75 17.22 -16.08
N LYS A 104 -2.67 16.08 -15.40
CA LYS A 104 -1.64 15.04 -15.60
C LYS A 104 -2.07 13.99 -16.61
N ALA A 105 -1.14 13.09 -16.98
CA ALA A 105 -1.43 12.01 -17.93
C ALA A 105 -2.45 10.99 -17.36
N GLU A 106 -2.40 10.74 -16.05
CA GLU A 106 -3.36 9.91 -15.31
C GLU A 106 -4.78 10.52 -15.23
N ASP A 107 -4.91 11.84 -15.28
CA ASP A 107 -6.22 12.52 -15.23
C ASP A 107 -7.05 12.28 -16.50
N ILE A 108 -6.39 11.97 -17.63
CA ILE A 108 -7.01 11.64 -18.92
C ILE A 108 -7.93 10.41 -18.82
N LEU A 109 -7.66 9.48 -17.90
CA LEU A 109 -8.52 8.31 -17.65
C LEU A 109 -9.71 8.64 -16.75
N ASN A 110 -9.63 9.73 -15.97
CA ASN A 110 -10.62 10.08 -14.95
C ASN A 110 -11.60 11.19 -15.38
N VAL A 111 -11.44 11.75 -16.58
CA VAL A 111 -12.44 12.64 -17.19
C VAL A 111 -13.57 11.86 -17.85
N SER A 112 -14.76 12.46 -17.89
CA SER A 112 -15.85 12.01 -18.76
C SER A 112 -16.59 13.19 -19.37
N GLY A 113 -17.07 13.03 -20.60
CA GLY A 113 -17.80 14.06 -21.36
C GLY A 113 -16.95 15.22 -21.91
N VAL A 114 -15.69 15.38 -21.51
CA VAL A 114 -14.78 16.41 -22.05
C VAL A 114 -13.93 15.83 -23.18
N TYR A 115 -14.28 16.19 -24.42
CA TYR A 115 -13.64 15.65 -25.63
C TYR A 115 -12.94 16.75 -26.46
N GLY A 116 -11.92 16.34 -27.21
CA GLY A 116 -11.05 17.23 -27.97
C GLY A 116 -9.79 16.50 -28.46
N ILE A 117 -9.25 16.92 -29.60
CA ILE A 117 -7.98 16.39 -30.14
C ILE A 117 -6.92 17.46 -30.00
N TYR A 118 -5.86 17.16 -29.26
CA TYR A 118 -4.75 18.03 -28.93
C TYR A 118 -3.49 17.57 -29.65
N THR A 119 -3.06 18.33 -30.67
CA THR A 119 -1.84 18.04 -31.43
C THR A 119 -0.68 18.89 -30.93
N TRP A 120 0.44 18.27 -30.55
CA TRP A 120 1.63 18.98 -30.11
C TRP A 120 2.24 19.79 -31.27
N ASN A 121 2.45 21.10 -31.09
CA ASN A 121 3.23 21.92 -32.00
C ASN A 121 4.61 22.16 -31.42
N ASN A 122 5.61 21.45 -31.95
CA ASN A 122 6.98 21.51 -31.47
C ASN A 122 7.69 22.85 -31.73
N ALA A 123 7.22 23.66 -32.69
CA ALA A 123 7.79 24.97 -32.99
C ALA A 123 7.29 26.07 -32.01
N THR A 124 6.04 25.96 -31.55
CA THR A 124 5.47 26.92 -30.57
C THR A 124 5.48 26.40 -29.13
N GLN A 125 5.89 25.14 -28.92
CA GLN A 125 5.83 24.41 -27.65
C GLN A 125 4.45 24.46 -26.97
N LYS A 126 3.39 24.26 -27.76
CA LYS A 126 1.99 24.33 -27.31
C LYS A 126 1.13 23.27 -27.98
N TRP A 127 0.04 22.89 -27.33
CA TRP A 127 -0.98 22.02 -27.90
C TRP A 127 -1.99 22.80 -28.74
N VAL A 128 -2.27 22.29 -29.94
CA VAL A 128 -3.28 22.82 -30.85
C VAL A 128 -4.55 21.97 -30.69
N LYS A 129 -5.60 22.56 -30.11
CA LYS A 129 -6.90 21.91 -29.91
C LYS A 129 -7.73 21.96 -31.19
N THR A 130 -8.32 20.84 -31.57
CA THR A 130 -9.47 20.75 -32.47
C THR A 130 -10.64 20.06 -31.74
N ALA A 131 -11.86 20.33 -32.20
CA ALA A 131 -13.06 19.79 -31.58
C ALA A 131 -13.22 18.29 -31.85
N SER A 132 -13.68 17.55 -30.83
CA SER A 132 -14.12 16.16 -30.91
C SER A 132 -15.32 15.99 -29.99
N SER A 133 -16.23 15.09 -30.34
CA SER A 133 -17.41 14.73 -29.54
C SER A 133 -17.42 13.23 -29.18
N THR A 134 -16.31 12.53 -29.38
CA THR A 134 -16.24 11.06 -29.30
C THR A 134 -15.01 10.51 -28.57
N GLU A 135 -13.91 11.26 -28.56
CA GLU A 135 -12.63 10.89 -27.92
C GLU A 135 -11.88 12.13 -27.40
N LEU A 136 -11.16 11.97 -26.29
CA LEU A 136 -10.13 12.90 -25.81
C LEU A 136 -8.78 12.34 -26.26
N LYS A 137 -8.04 13.09 -27.07
CA LYS A 137 -6.86 12.57 -27.76
C LYS A 137 -5.68 13.52 -27.75
N PHE A 138 -4.51 12.97 -27.53
CA PHE A 138 -3.23 13.65 -27.61
C PHE A 138 -2.42 13.06 -28.77
N VAL A 139 -1.84 13.91 -29.62
CA VAL A 139 -1.03 13.51 -30.78
C VAL A 139 0.34 14.20 -30.66
N PHE A 140 1.40 13.43 -30.42
CA PHE A 140 2.66 13.94 -29.87
C PHE A 140 3.87 13.05 -30.27
N PRO A 141 5.13 13.49 -30.06
CA PRO A 141 6.30 12.66 -30.35
C PRO A 141 6.48 11.56 -29.29
N ALA A 142 6.77 10.32 -29.69
CA ALA A 142 6.93 9.21 -28.75
C ALA A 142 8.11 9.36 -27.78
N LYS A 143 9.12 10.19 -28.11
CA LYS A 143 10.34 10.35 -27.32
C LYS A 143 10.73 11.82 -27.14
N LYS A 144 11.40 12.16 -26.03
CA LYS A 144 11.93 13.51 -25.73
C LYS A 144 12.93 14.04 -26.78
N SER A 145 13.56 13.14 -27.54
CA SER A 145 14.48 13.42 -28.63
C SER A 145 13.83 13.56 -30.01
N GLN A 146 12.52 13.31 -30.13
CA GLN A 146 11.76 13.37 -31.38
C GLN A 146 10.93 14.65 -31.49
N THR A 147 10.77 15.15 -32.71
CA THR A 147 9.98 16.36 -33.03
C THR A 147 8.75 16.08 -33.89
N ALA A 148 8.68 14.89 -34.50
CA ALA A 148 7.54 14.43 -35.30
C ALA A 148 6.52 13.73 -34.40
N ASN A 149 5.24 14.04 -34.58
CA ASN A 149 4.17 13.43 -33.78
C ASN A 149 3.82 12.04 -34.31
N ASN A 150 4.52 11.01 -33.81
CA ASN A 150 4.32 9.62 -34.20
C ASN A 150 3.59 8.78 -33.14
N ALA A 151 3.33 9.33 -31.95
CA ALA A 151 2.45 8.74 -30.94
C ALA A 151 1.07 9.39 -30.93
N SER A 152 0.04 8.62 -30.58
CA SER A 152 -1.21 9.19 -30.10
C SER A 152 -1.75 8.41 -28.91
N PHE A 153 -2.26 9.11 -27.91
CA PHE A 153 -2.97 8.54 -26.77
C PHE A 153 -4.41 9.03 -26.83
N SER A 154 -5.37 8.13 -26.96
CA SER A 154 -6.79 8.47 -27.06
C SER A 154 -7.59 7.76 -25.99
N ALA A 155 -8.49 8.48 -25.32
CA ALA A 155 -9.35 8.01 -24.25
C ALA A 155 -10.82 8.32 -24.55
N LYS A 156 -11.72 7.45 -24.11
CA LYS A 156 -13.17 7.58 -24.22
C LYS A 156 -13.83 7.06 -22.96
N SER A 157 -14.80 7.80 -22.44
CA SER A 157 -15.43 7.51 -21.14
C SER A 157 -16.95 7.51 -21.21
N THR A 158 -17.57 6.74 -20.32
CA THR A 158 -19.00 6.79 -20.02
C THR A 158 -19.18 7.53 -18.71
N SER A 159 -20.03 8.57 -18.65
CA SER A 159 -20.24 9.31 -17.39
C SER A 159 -21.12 8.53 -16.41
N SER A 160 -20.82 8.66 -15.12
CA SER A 160 -21.78 8.44 -14.03
C SER A 160 -22.61 9.70 -13.77
N ASP A 161 -23.65 9.57 -12.94
CA ASP A 161 -24.36 10.73 -12.37
C ASP A 161 -23.61 11.38 -11.20
N ILE A 162 -22.50 10.80 -10.73
CA ILE A 162 -21.72 11.31 -9.60
C ILE A 162 -20.93 12.54 -10.04
N LYS A 163 -21.13 13.64 -9.32
CA LYS A 163 -20.41 14.90 -9.51
C LYS A 163 -19.41 15.10 -8.38
N VAL A 164 -18.15 15.29 -8.73
CA VAL A 164 -17.10 15.73 -7.81
C VAL A 164 -17.00 17.26 -7.89
N ALA A 165 -16.87 17.89 -6.73
CA ALA A 165 -16.53 19.31 -6.62
C ALA A 165 -15.00 19.49 -6.67
N ILE A 166 -14.53 20.44 -7.49
CA ILE A 166 -13.14 20.86 -7.52
C ILE A 166 -13.08 22.36 -7.23
N THR A 167 -12.29 22.79 -6.25
CA THR A 167 -12.19 24.19 -5.85
C THR A 167 -11.39 24.99 -6.87
N ASP A 168 -12.08 25.86 -7.60
CA ASP A 168 -11.50 26.83 -8.55
C ASP A 168 -10.89 28.01 -7.78
N THR A 169 -11.67 28.64 -6.89
CA THR A 169 -11.22 29.82 -6.13
C THR A 169 -11.75 29.81 -4.69
N TYR A 170 -10.86 30.01 -3.71
CA TYR A 170 -11.22 30.25 -2.31
C TYR A 170 -11.15 31.73 -1.95
N ASN A 171 -12.28 32.32 -1.54
CA ASN A 171 -12.33 33.69 -1.04
C ASN A 171 -12.10 33.73 0.48
N TRP A 172 -10.84 33.93 0.87
CA TRP A 172 -10.42 34.03 2.28
C TRP A 172 -11.11 35.13 3.08
N SER A 173 -11.66 36.17 2.43
CA SER A 173 -12.34 37.28 3.12
C SER A 173 -13.79 36.94 3.49
N THR A 174 -14.39 35.93 2.85
CA THR A 174 -15.78 35.52 3.07
C THR A 174 -15.93 34.05 3.48
N GLY A 175 -14.85 33.25 3.42
CA GLY A 175 -14.87 31.81 3.67
C GLY A 175 -15.63 31.02 2.60
N VAL A 176 -15.79 31.56 1.40
CA VAL A 176 -16.57 30.93 0.32
C VAL A 176 -15.64 30.28 -0.69
N GLU A 177 -15.85 28.99 -0.94
CA GLU A 177 -15.31 28.26 -2.07
C GLU A 177 -16.21 28.45 -3.30
N VAL A 178 -15.63 28.87 -4.42
CA VAL A 178 -16.20 28.69 -5.74
C VAL A 178 -15.75 27.32 -6.22
N ASN A 179 -16.67 26.35 -6.13
CA ASN A 179 -16.45 24.99 -6.55
C ASN A 179 -17.05 24.78 -7.94
N ASP A 180 -16.25 24.16 -8.80
CA ASP A 180 -16.59 23.81 -10.17
C ASP A 180 -16.69 22.27 -10.29
N TYR A 181 -17.44 21.75 -11.26
CA TYR A 181 -17.89 20.35 -11.23
C TYR A 181 -17.42 19.51 -12.41
N ILE A 182 -17.17 18.23 -12.14
CA ILE A 182 -16.89 17.17 -13.13
C ILE A 182 -17.75 15.94 -12.85
N PHE A 183 -18.02 15.11 -13.85
CA PHE A 183 -18.66 13.81 -13.67
C PHE A 183 -17.60 12.70 -13.66
N LEU A 184 -17.66 11.79 -12.68
CA LEU A 184 -16.78 10.62 -12.65
C LEU A 184 -17.18 9.59 -13.72
N PRO A 185 -16.22 8.86 -14.32
CA PRO A 185 -16.51 7.84 -15.34
C PRO A 185 -17.01 6.53 -14.71
N THR A 186 -18.05 5.92 -15.28
CA THR A 186 -18.40 4.50 -15.04
C THR A 186 -17.57 3.53 -15.88
N THR A 187 -17.14 3.96 -17.06
CA THR A 187 -16.09 3.30 -17.84
C THR A 187 -15.13 4.33 -18.42
N SER A 188 -13.88 3.95 -18.59
CA SER A 188 -12.88 4.72 -19.33
C SER A 188 -11.94 3.77 -20.05
N ASP A 189 -11.90 3.88 -21.38
CA ASP A 189 -11.12 3.04 -22.27
C ASP A 189 -10.12 3.93 -23.03
N ALA A 190 -8.83 3.61 -22.94
CA ALA A 190 -7.79 4.37 -23.63
C ALA A 190 -6.76 3.47 -24.34
N ILE A 191 -6.23 3.99 -25.44
CA ILE A 191 -5.28 3.31 -26.32
C ILE A 191 -4.11 4.27 -26.62
N LEU A 192 -2.90 3.80 -26.36
CA LEU A 192 -1.66 4.41 -26.84
C LEU A 192 -1.24 3.71 -28.14
N THR A 193 -1.05 4.48 -29.19
CA THR A 193 -0.44 4.04 -30.45
C THR A 193 0.90 4.72 -30.69
N ILE A 194 1.87 4.00 -31.25
CA ILE A 194 3.16 4.53 -31.72
C ILE A 194 3.40 3.99 -33.13
N ASP A 195 3.78 4.87 -34.06
CA ASP A 195 3.95 4.57 -35.49
C ASP A 195 2.71 3.87 -36.11
N GLY A 196 1.52 4.24 -35.64
CA GLY A 196 0.23 3.67 -36.05
C GLY A 196 -0.10 2.28 -35.48
N LYS A 197 0.72 1.75 -34.55
CA LYS A 197 0.52 0.43 -33.92
C LYS A 197 0.16 0.57 -32.45
N GLU A 198 -0.71 -0.30 -31.96
CA GLU A 198 -1.03 -0.40 -30.52
C GLU A 198 0.24 -0.65 -29.70
N SER A 199 0.39 0.12 -28.62
CA SER A 199 1.55 0.13 -27.73
C SER A 199 1.17 -0.04 -26.26
N ALA A 200 0.02 0.50 -25.85
CA ALA A 200 -0.62 0.15 -24.59
C ALA A 200 -2.14 0.30 -24.69
N THR A 201 -2.86 -0.46 -23.87
CA THR A 201 -4.30 -0.32 -23.66
C THR A 201 -4.61 -0.21 -22.18
N PHE A 202 -5.66 0.55 -21.88
CA PHE A 202 -6.12 0.90 -20.54
C PHE A 202 -7.63 0.71 -20.50
N ASN A 203 -8.13 -0.06 -19.56
CA ASN A 203 -9.56 -0.23 -19.31
C ASN A 203 -9.82 0.03 -17.83
N GLN A 204 -10.75 0.93 -17.54
CA GLN A 204 -11.22 1.24 -16.19
C GLN A 204 -12.74 1.08 -16.15
N THR A 205 -13.25 0.44 -15.11
CA THR A 205 -14.68 0.43 -14.78
C THR A 205 -14.88 0.91 -13.35
N ALA A 206 -16.00 1.58 -13.09
CA ALA A 206 -16.41 2.00 -11.76
C ALA A 206 -17.93 2.02 -11.64
N LYS A 207 -18.43 1.56 -10.50
CA LYS A 207 -19.84 1.52 -10.13
C LYS A 207 -20.01 2.27 -8.83
N TYR A 208 -20.82 3.31 -8.86
CA TYR A 208 -21.09 4.18 -7.71
C TYR A 208 -22.50 3.92 -7.18
N SER A 209 -22.71 4.17 -5.89
CA SER A 209 -24.02 4.08 -5.25
C SER A 209 -24.22 5.24 -4.28
N ASN A 210 -25.47 5.46 -3.85
CA ASN A 210 -25.83 6.35 -2.75
C ASN A 210 -25.28 7.80 -2.88
N GLY A 211 -24.95 8.25 -4.10
CA GLY A 211 -24.33 9.56 -4.36
C GLY A 211 -22.86 9.70 -3.94
N LYS A 212 -22.18 8.61 -3.55
CA LYS A 212 -20.80 8.65 -3.05
C LYS A 212 -19.76 8.70 -4.17
N GLU A 213 -18.72 9.50 -3.96
CA GLU A 213 -17.55 9.62 -4.86
C GLU A 213 -16.63 8.38 -4.81
N VAL A 214 -16.64 7.64 -3.69
CA VAL A 214 -15.92 6.36 -3.56
C VAL A 214 -16.78 5.23 -4.12
N PRO A 215 -16.38 4.59 -5.25
CA PRO A 215 -17.20 3.56 -5.91
C PRO A 215 -17.41 2.32 -5.02
N GLU A 216 -18.53 1.63 -5.22
CA GLU A 216 -18.76 0.28 -4.67
C GLU A 216 -17.89 -0.74 -5.36
N GLU A 217 -17.84 -0.75 -6.70
CA GLU A 217 -17.00 -1.65 -7.49
C GLU A 217 -16.10 -0.82 -8.41
N PHE A 218 -14.85 -1.24 -8.58
CA PHE A 218 -13.87 -0.61 -9.46
C PHE A 218 -12.98 -1.68 -10.09
N ALA A 219 -12.59 -1.53 -11.34
CA ALA A 219 -11.50 -2.32 -11.92
C ALA A 219 -10.65 -1.47 -12.83
N TYR A 220 -9.35 -1.77 -12.89
CA TYR A 220 -8.40 -1.15 -13.79
C TYR A 220 -7.46 -2.21 -14.34
N LYS A 221 -7.26 -2.20 -15.66
CA LYS A 221 -6.32 -3.05 -16.38
C LYS A 221 -5.50 -2.20 -17.35
N MET A 222 -4.19 -2.37 -17.29
CA MET A 222 -3.22 -1.83 -18.24
C MET A 222 -2.47 -2.98 -18.89
N PHE A 223 -2.42 -3.00 -20.22
CA PHE A 223 -1.59 -3.91 -21.00
C PHE A 223 -0.56 -3.10 -21.81
N LEU A 224 0.70 -3.54 -21.82
CA LEU A 224 1.79 -2.97 -22.61
C LEU A 224 2.24 -3.99 -23.66
N ASN A 225 2.52 -3.54 -24.89
CA ASN A 225 2.81 -4.44 -26.02
C ASN A 225 4.17 -5.18 -25.95
N ASP A 226 5.01 -4.85 -24.97
CA ASP A 226 6.23 -5.55 -24.57
C ASP A 226 5.99 -6.76 -23.64
N GLY A 227 4.74 -6.93 -23.20
CA GLY A 227 4.24 -8.10 -22.49
C GLY A 227 3.86 -7.87 -21.03
N TYR A 228 3.96 -6.65 -20.48
CA TYR A 228 3.43 -6.40 -19.13
C TYR A 228 1.90 -6.33 -19.11
N THR A 229 1.29 -6.90 -18.08
CA THR A 229 -0.10 -6.58 -17.69
C THR A 229 -0.11 -6.21 -16.22
N TRP A 230 -0.65 -5.03 -15.90
CA TRP A 230 -1.08 -4.68 -14.55
C TRP A 230 -2.60 -4.74 -14.47
N GLN A 231 -3.14 -5.30 -13.41
CA GLN A 231 -4.56 -5.29 -13.12
C GLN A 231 -4.81 -5.09 -11.62
N MET A 232 -5.87 -4.35 -11.29
CA MET A 232 -6.45 -4.27 -9.95
C MET A 232 -7.98 -4.31 -10.07
N SER A 233 -8.67 -4.95 -9.14
CA SER A 233 -10.15 -4.97 -9.13
C SER A 233 -10.70 -4.95 -7.72
N SER A 234 -11.93 -4.44 -7.55
CA SER A 234 -12.50 -3.88 -6.32
C SER A 234 -14.05 -3.99 -6.25
N LYS A 235 -14.57 -4.32 -5.07
CA LYS A 235 -15.95 -4.41 -4.59
C LYS A 235 -16.01 -4.23 -3.05
N LYS A 236 -16.74 -3.23 -2.56
CA LYS A 236 -17.16 -3.05 -1.15
C LYS A 236 -18.43 -3.84 -0.85
N GLY A 237 -18.66 -4.21 0.41
CA GLY A 237 -19.90 -4.86 0.84
C GLY A 237 -19.82 -5.52 2.21
N THR A 238 -20.76 -6.42 2.51
CA THR A 238 -20.75 -7.25 3.74
C THR A 238 -19.46 -8.07 3.88
N ALA A 239 -18.91 -8.50 2.74
CA ALA A 239 -17.50 -8.80 2.57
C ALA A 239 -16.96 -7.85 1.49
N ASN A 240 -15.98 -7.05 1.87
CA ASN A 240 -15.01 -6.43 0.97
C ASN A 240 -13.86 -7.43 0.79
N SER A 241 -12.98 -7.20 -0.17
CA SER A 241 -11.83 -8.09 -0.37
C SER A 241 -10.48 -7.34 -0.53
N ALA A 242 -9.62 -7.62 -1.50
CA ALA A 242 -8.48 -6.81 -1.99
C ALA A 242 -7.90 -7.49 -3.25
N SER A 243 -7.65 -6.83 -4.40
CA SER A 243 -6.93 -7.53 -5.50
C SER A 243 -6.07 -6.66 -6.44
N ALA A 244 -4.84 -7.14 -6.69
CA ALA A 244 -3.92 -6.57 -7.69
C ALA A 244 -2.95 -7.63 -8.24
N SER A 245 -2.52 -7.51 -9.50
CA SER A 245 -1.54 -8.42 -10.12
C SER A 245 -0.68 -7.70 -11.18
N LEU A 246 0.62 -7.95 -11.14
CA LEU A 246 1.60 -7.60 -12.16
C LEU A 246 2.10 -8.88 -12.82
N THR A 247 1.95 -8.98 -14.13
CA THR A 247 2.49 -10.08 -14.93
C THR A 247 3.41 -9.58 -16.04
N PHE A 248 4.31 -10.44 -16.51
CA PHE A 248 5.14 -10.23 -17.70
C PHE A 248 5.12 -11.48 -18.58
N ASN A 249 4.62 -11.34 -19.80
CA ASN A 249 4.40 -12.44 -20.75
C ASN A 249 3.63 -13.62 -20.11
N GLY A 250 2.58 -13.31 -19.34
CA GLY A 250 1.73 -14.28 -18.65
C GLY A 250 2.29 -14.86 -17.34
N LYS A 251 3.58 -14.64 -17.01
CA LYS A 251 4.14 -15.04 -15.70
C LYS A 251 3.78 -14.03 -14.62
N THR A 252 3.45 -14.50 -13.41
CA THR A 252 3.30 -13.64 -12.23
C THR A 252 4.64 -13.01 -11.84
N LEU A 253 4.65 -11.71 -11.58
CA LEU A 253 5.75 -11.02 -10.89
C LEU A 253 5.36 -10.69 -9.45
N ILE A 254 4.16 -10.11 -9.30
CA ILE A 254 3.53 -9.78 -8.02
C ILE A 254 2.05 -10.13 -8.16
N ASN A 255 1.47 -10.79 -7.15
CA ASN A 255 0.02 -10.94 -7.04
C ASN A 255 -0.43 -10.70 -5.59
N PHE A 256 -1.53 -9.98 -5.41
CA PHE A 256 -2.13 -9.66 -4.13
C PHE A 256 -3.62 -9.99 -4.17
N ASN A 257 -4.09 -10.71 -3.16
CA ASN A 257 -5.50 -10.96 -2.89
C ASN A 257 -5.78 -10.74 -1.40
N GLY A 258 -6.96 -10.25 -1.03
CA GLY A 258 -7.34 -9.95 0.36
C GLY A 258 -8.84 -10.03 0.63
N GLY A 259 -9.22 -9.87 1.88
CA GLY A 259 -10.55 -10.17 2.41
C GLY A 259 -10.82 -9.31 3.64
N SER A 260 -11.97 -8.65 3.78
CA SER A 260 -12.37 -8.06 5.06
C SER A 260 -13.86 -7.84 5.20
N ASN A 261 -14.42 -8.13 6.38
CA ASN A 261 -15.80 -7.77 6.75
C ASN A 261 -15.87 -6.48 7.59
N ALA A 262 -14.85 -5.62 7.53
CA ALA A 262 -14.88 -4.29 8.14
C ALA A 262 -15.89 -3.37 7.41
N ASN A 263 -16.45 -2.39 8.13
CA ASN A 263 -17.29 -1.36 7.51
C ASN A 263 -16.39 -0.22 6.99
N ILE A 264 -15.92 -0.37 5.75
CA ILE A 264 -14.94 0.53 5.12
C ILE A 264 -15.43 1.97 5.07
N ASP A 265 -16.69 2.20 4.68
CA ASP A 265 -17.27 3.55 4.63
C ASP A 265 -17.23 4.23 6.01
N ALA A 266 -17.61 3.51 7.07
CA ALA A 266 -17.60 4.07 8.43
C ALA A 266 -16.19 4.19 9.05
N LEU A 267 -15.19 3.46 8.53
CA LEU A 267 -13.78 3.63 8.88
C LEU A 267 -13.11 4.79 8.13
N ILE A 268 -13.60 5.15 6.95
CA ILE A 268 -13.22 6.39 6.25
C ILE A 268 -13.74 7.61 7.02
N ASP A 269 -14.99 7.53 7.51
CA ASP A 269 -15.58 8.59 8.33
C ASP A 269 -14.92 8.70 9.73
N ASN A 270 -14.46 7.58 10.32
CA ASN A 270 -13.71 7.55 11.58
C ASN A 270 -12.92 6.23 11.81
N ASP A 271 -11.60 6.29 11.79
CA ASP A 271 -10.70 5.13 11.92
C ASP A 271 -10.46 4.66 13.37
N GLU A 272 -10.67 5.53 14.37
CA GLU A 272 -10.59 5.20 15.79
C GLU A 272 -11.72 4.26 16.25
N LEU A 273 -12.87 4.25 15.55
CA LEU A 273 -14.06 3.48 15.93
C LEU A 273 -13.88 1.97 15.71
N VAL A 274 -13.32 1.31 16.73
CA VAL A 274 -13.10 -0.14 16.87
C VAL A 274 -14.30 -0.99 16.42
N GLN A 275 -15.52 -0.53 16.64
CA GLN A 275 -16.76 -1.23 16.26
C GLN A 275 -16.96 -1.45 14.75
N TYR A 276 -16.23 -0.72 13.90
CA TYR A 276 -16.27 -0.87 12.44
C TYR A 276 -15.12 -1.72 11.89
N ARG A 277 -14.17 -2.11 12.74
CA ARG A 277 -13.09 -3.04 12.40
C ARG A 277 -13.68 -4.45 12.26
N GLY A 278 -13.17 -5.20 11.31
CA GLY A 278 -13.54 -6.60 11.09
C GLY A 278 -12.37 -7.54 11.28
N LYS A 279 -12.51 -8.74 10.70
CA LYS A 279 -11.38 -9.57 10.34
C LYS A 279 -10.79 -9.06 9.02
N ALA A 280 -9.50 -9.26 8.80
CA ALA A 280 -8.89 -9.10 7.49
C ALA A 280 -8.03 -10.32 7.14
N ASN A 281 -8.06 -10.72 5.89
CA ASN A 281 -7.35 -11.86 5.32
C ASN A 281 -6.54 -11.36 4.12
N GLY A 282 -5.38 -11.93 3.87
CA GLY A 282 -4.46 -11.46 2.83
C GLY A 282 -3.53 -12.55 2.31
N LEU A 283 -3.15 -12.42 1.04
CA LEU A 283 -2.22 -13.27 0.32
C LEU A 283 -1.43 -12.37 -0.64
N PHE A 284 -0.16 -12.11 -0.32
CA PHE A 284 0.81 -11.46 -1.19
C PHE A 284 1.77 -12.52 -1.73
N GLN A 285 1.86 -12.66 -3.05
CA GLN A 285 2.70 -13.61 -3.76
C GLN A 285 3.76 -12.86 -4.57
N LEU A 286 5.02 -13.22 -4.35
CA LEU A 286 6.18 -12.84 -5.15
C LEU A 286 6.49 -13.95 -6.16
N MET A 287 6.66 -13.58 -7.44
CA MET A 287 6.80 -14.51 -8.56
C MET A 287 5.69 -15.59 -8.52
N ASP A 288 6.01 -16.85 -8.76
CA ASP A 288 5.08 -17.99 -8.70
C ASP A 288 5.22 -18.81 -7.39
N ASN A 289 5.97 -18.33 -6.39
CA ASN A 289 6.37 -19.15 -5.24
C ASN A 289 6.13 -18.51 -3.87
N PHE A 290 6.82 -17.41 -3.54
CA PHE A 290 6.87 -16.92 -2.15
C PHE A 290 5.59 -16.20 -1.78
N VAL A 291 4.80 -16.81 -0.90
CA VAL A 291 3.53 -16.27 -0.41
C VAL A 291 3.68 -15.83 1.04
N ILE A 292 3.48 -14.54 1.29
CA ILE A 292 3.14 -14.04 2.62
C ILE A 292 1.62 -14.06 2.71
N LEU A 293 1.06 -14.86 3.61
CA LEU A 293 -0.36 -14.85 3.92
C LEU A 293 -0.60 -14.30 5.32
N ALA A 294 -1.75 -13.67 5.53
CA ALA A 294 -2.14 -13.09 6.81
C ALA A 294 -3.61 -13.43 7.12
N ASP A 295 -3.85 -14.01 8.31
CA ASP A 295 -5.19 -14.13 8.91
C ASP A 295 -5.24 -13.23 10.15
N THR A 296 -6.16 -12.28 10.20
CA THR A 296 -6.19 -11.22 11.22
C THR A 296 -7.60 -10.94 11.74
N ASP A 297 -7.70 -10.66 13.04
CA ASP A 297 -8.93 -10.24 13.72
C ASP A 297 -8.70 -8.87 14.39
N LEU A 298 -8.82 -7.80 13.59
CA LEU A 298 -8.53 -6.42 14.01
C LEU A 298 -9.57 -5.91 15.03
N ALA A 299 -10.76 -6.51 15.07
CA ALA A 299 -11.76 -6.27 16.11
C ALA A 299 -11.31 -6.86 17.45
N ALA A 300 -10.89 -8.13 17.47
CA ALA A 300 -10.38 -8.79 18.68
C ALA A 300 -9.07 -8.15 19.18
N GLU A 301 -8.13 -7.83 18.29
CA GLU A 301 -6.87 -7.15 18.63
C GLU A 301 -7.15 -5.79 19.30
N ALA A 302 -8.06 -5.00 18.74
CA ALA A 302 -8.43 -3.71 19.30
C ALA A 302 -9.16 -3.82 20.66
N ALA A 303 -10.00 -4.86 20.85
CA ALA A 303 -10.65 -5.14 22.13
C ALA A 303 -9.64 -5.59 23.21
N ASP A 304 -8.68 -6.45 22.86
CA ASP A 304 -7.58 -6.83 23.76
C ASP A 304 -6.67 -5.63 24.07
N LYS A 305 -6.41 -4.74 23.10
CA LYS A 305 -5.63 -3.50 23.26
C LYS A 305 -6.35 -2.46 24.11
N ALA A 306 -7.68 -2.40 24.09
CA ALA A 306 -8.47 -1.63 25.05
C ALA A 306 -8.38 -2.24 26.46
N THR A 307 -8.49 -3.57 26.57
CA THR A 307 -8.35 -4.30 27.84
C THR A 307 -6.97 -4.12 28.46
N LEU A 308 -5.90 -4.15 27.66
CA LEU A 308 -4.52 -3.91 28.08
C LEU A 308 -4.35 -2.49 28.66
N ARG A 309 -4.82 -1.45 27.93
CA ARG A 309 -4.81 -0.06 28.41
C ARG A 309 -5.65 0.15 29.69
N ASN A 310 -6.58 -0.75 29.99
CA ASN A 310 -7.39 -0.72 31.20
C ASN A 310 -6.84 -1.54 32.38
N THR A 311 -6.04 -2.57 32.12
CA THR A 311 -5.49 -3.47 33.16
C THR A 311 -4.02 -3.20 33.50
N VAL A 312 -3.26 -2.59 32.59
CA VAL A 312 -1.88 -2.16 32.82
C VAL A 312 -1.86 -0.64 32.84
N LYS A 313 -1.78 -0.05 34.04
CA LYS A 313 -1.82 1.39 34.27
C LYS A 313 -0.42 1.93 34.58
N TYR A 314 -0.09 3.09 34.01
CA TYR A 314 1.14 3.82 34.30
C TYR A 314 1.15 4.26 35.77
N PRO A 315 2.25 4.12 36.52
CA PRO A 315 2.32 4.57 37.91
C PRO A 315 2.12 6.09 38.01
N GLN A 316 1.22 6.53 38.88
CA GLN A 316 0.85 7.95 39.00
C GLN A 316 1.61 8.68 40.12
N ASN A 317 2.07 7.96 41.14
CA ASN A 317 2.77 8.56 42.27
C ASN A 317 4.28 8.66 42.00
N TYR A 318 4.72 9.78 41.42
CA TYR A 318 6.15 10.09 41.21
C TYR A 318 6.95 10.02 42.52
N ASN A 319 6.33 10.38 43.64
CA ASN A 319 6.93 10.35 44.98
C ASN A 319 6.90 8.94 45.61
N SER A 320 6.81 7.86 44.81
CA SER A 320 6.97 6.51 45.33
C SER A 320 8.45 6.13 45.42
N PRO A 321 8.94 5.53 46.53
CA PRO A 321 10.27 4.94 46.58
C PRO A 321 10.44 3.72 45.64
N THR A 322 9.37 3.27 44.98
CA THR A 322 9.38 2.26 43.90
C THR A 322 9.14 2.84 42.50
N TYR A 323 8.90 4.15 42.35
CA TYR A 323 8.31 4.72 41.12
C TYR A 323 9.01 4.28 39.82
N TYR A 324 10.34 4.33 39.75
CA TYR A 324 11.06 3.97 38.54
C TYR A 324 11.13 2.44 38.29
N ASP A 325 11.04 1.62 39.35
CA ASP A 325 10.86 0.17 39.21
C ASP A 325 9.44 -0.17 38.73
N ASP A 326 8.42 0.55 39.22
CA ASP A 326 7.04 0.44 38.75
C ASP A 326 6.90 0.89 37.29
N VAL A 327 7.63 1.93 36.86
CA VAL A 327 7.70 2.38 35.46
C VAL A 327 8.35 1.30 34.57
N ASN A 328 9.46 0.70 35.02
CA ASN A 328 10.12 -0.41 34.33
C ASN A 328 9.19 -1.64 34.21
N ALA A 329 8.50 -2.00 35.29
CA ALA A 329 7.52 -3.07 35.30
C ALA A 329 6.31 -2.76 34.39
N PHE A 330 5.85 -1.51 34.34
CA PHE A 330 4.81 -1.05 33.42
C PHE A 330 5.25 -1.22 31.97
N TYR A 331 6.39 -0.66 31.54
CA TYR A 331 6.80 -0.71 30.14
C TYR A 331 6.98 -2.15 29.66
N LYS A 332 7.64 -2.99 30.47
CA LYS A 332 7.79 -4.41 30.17
C LYS A 332 6.43 -5.10 30.01
N LYS A 333 5.55 -4.99 31.00
CA LYS A 333 4.25 -5.68 31.01
C LYS A 333 3.29 -5.18 29.92
N TYR A 334 3.37 -3.90 29.58
CA TYR A 334 2.57 -3.32 28.50
C TYR A 334 3.03 -3.83 27.13
N GLU A 335 4.35 -3.95 26.90
CA GLU A 335 4.87 -4.50 25.65
C GLU A 335 4.66 -6.02 25.54
N GLU A 336 4.84 -6.78 26.64
CA GLU A 336 4.46 -8.20 26.71
C GLU A 336 2.96 -8.40 26.40
N GLY A 337 2.10 -7.49 26.86
CA GLY A 337 0.68 -7.48 26.51
C GLY A 337 0.42 -7.19 25.03
N LYS A 338 1.09 -6.20 24.43
CA LYS A 338 0.98 -5.92 22.98
C LYS A 338 1.39 -7.14 22.14
N VAL A 339 2.54 -7.72 22.45
CA VAL A 339 3.08 -8.89 21.74
C VAL A 339 2.18 -10.12 21.90
N ALA A 340 1.58 -10.33 23.08
CA ALA A 340 0.59 -11.39 23.28
C ALA A 340 -0.68 -11.16 22.45
N ASN A 341 -1.19 -9.92 22.41
CA ASN A 341 -2.38 -9.54 21.63
C ASN A 341 -2.15 -9.68 20.12
N TYR A 342 -0.97 -9.29 19.62
CA TYR A 342 -0.60 -9.48 18.22
C TYR A 342 -0.56 -10.96 17.86
N ASN A 343 0.28 -11.76 18.53
CA ASN A 343 0.44 -13.19 18.25
C ASN A 343 -0.86 -14.03 18.40
N LYS A 344 -1.85 -13.52 19.15
CA LYS A 344 -3.18 -14.13 19.27
C LYS A 344 -4.07 -13.85 18.04
N ASN A 345 -4.11 -12.59 17.60
CA ASN A 345 -5.12 -12.08 16.67
C ASN A 345 -4.60 -11.79 15.25
N VAL A 346 -3.28 -11.74 15.05
CA VAL A 346 -2.61 -11.50 13.76
C VAL A 346 -1.68 -12.69 13.51
N LYS A 347 -1.88 -13.39 12.39
CA LYS A 347 -1.15 -14.62 12.05
C LYS A 347 -0.59 -14.51 10.63
N PRO A 348 0.56 -13.83 10.45
CA PRO A 348 1.26 -13.81 9.19
C PRO A 348 2.13 -15.07 9.07
N ILE A 349 2.18 -15.67 7.87
CA ILE A 349 2.92 -16.90 7.60
C ILE A 349 3.60 -16.76 6.23
N LEU A 350 4.87 -17.15 6.16
CA LEU A 350 5.63 -17.25 4.92
C LEU A 350 5.56 -18.70 4.39
N VAL A 351 5.18 -18.87 3.13
CA VAL A 351 4.93 -20.17 2.48
C VAL A 351 5.61 -20.22 1.11
N SER A 352 6.21 -21.37 0.78
CA SER A 352 6.67 -21.70 -0.57
C SER A 352 5.53 -22.42 -1.30
N LYS A 353 4.84 -21.71 -2.20
CA LYS A 353 3.73 -22.24 -3.01
C LYS A 353 4.20 -23.34 -3.97
N LYS A 354 5.40 -23.21 -4.52
CA LYS A 354 6.02 -24.12 -5.49
C LYS A 354 6.57 -25.39 -4.86
N ASP A 355 7.17 -25.29 -3.66
CA ASP A 355 7.57 -26.47 -2.89
C ASP A 355 6.40 -27.06 -2.09
N GLY A 356 5.26 -26.38 -2.02
CA GLY A 356 4.09 -26.78 -1.24
C GLY A 356 4.32 -26.82 0.28
N THR A 357 5.23 -26.00 0.81
CA THR A 357 5.67 -26.05 2.22
C THR A 357 5.59 -24.69 2.93
N LYS A 358 5.21 -24.70 4.21
CA LYS A 358 5.35 -23.55 5.10
C LYS A 358 6.83 -23.30 5.38
N ILE A 359 7.27 -22.05 5.29
CA ILE A 359 8.65 -21.64 5.59
C ILE A 359 8.75 -21.26 7.07
N ALA A 360 7.97 -20.26 7.49
CA ALA A 360 7.98 -19.75 8.86
C ALA A 360 6.61 -19.17 9.24
N ASP A 361 6.27 -19.23 10.52
CA ASP A 361 5.27 -18.30 11.08
C ASP A 361 5.98 -16.99 11.43
N ILE A 362 5.33 -15.84 11.21
CA ILE A 362 5.82 -14.54 11.68
C ILE A 362 5.21 -14.26 13.05
N VAL A 363 6.05 -13.98 14.05
CA VAL A 363 5.63 -13.78 15.44
C VAL A 363 6.33 -12.58 16.04
N GLN A 364 5.68 -11.84 16.94
CA GLN A 364 6.35 -10.76 17.66
C GLN A 364 7.04 -11.24 18.93
N ARG A 365 8.12 -10.56 19.30
CA ARG A 365 8.88 -10.72 20.55
C ARG A 365 9.09 -9.36 21.20
N VAL A 366 9.31 -9.37 22.51
CA VAL A 366 9.62 -8.17 23.30
C VAL A 366 11.13 -8.05 23.42
N GLU A 367 11.70 -7.03 22.81
CA GLU A 367 13.12 -6.69 22.94
C GLU A 367 13.33 -5.44 23.82
N LYS A 368 14.59 -5.24 24.26
CA LYS A 368 14.99 -4.03 24.98
C LYS A 368 15.22 -2.90 24.00
N GLY A 369 14.34 -1.91 24.06
CA GLY A 369 14.47 -0.67 23.30
C GLY A 369 15.42 0.33 23.94
N TYR A 370 15.17 1.61 23.68
CA TYR A 370 15.86 2.73 24.32
C TYR A 370 15.89 2.63 25.87
N SER A 371 16.94 3.16 26.49
CA SER A 371 17.01 3.31 27.94
C SER A 371 17.75 4.59 28.34
N TYR A 372 17.43 5.13 29.51
CA TYR A 372 18.09 6.31 30.08
C TYR A 372 18.32 6.12 31.59
N VAL A 373 19.33 6.82 32.13
CA VAL A 373 19.59 6.86 33.57
C VAL A 373 18.95 8.11 34.15
N THR A 374 18.30 7.96 35.30
CA THR A 374 17.68 9.05 36.06
C THR A 374 18.01 8.91 37.55
N GLN A 375 17.79 9.96 38.34
CA GLN A 375 18.01 9.95 39.78
C GLN A 375 16.68 9.83 40.52
N GLN A 376 16.57 8.80 41.35
CA GLN A 376 15.43 8.65 42.25
C GLN A 376 15.71 9.38 43.57
N PRO A 377 14.94 10.43 43.92
CA PRO A 377 15.10 11.13 45.18
C PRO A 377 14.73 10.22 46.36
N VAL A 378 15.25 10.55 47.54
CA VAL A 378 14.99 9.83 48.80
C VAL A 378 14.22 10.71 49.77
N TRP A 379 13.31 10.10 50.54
CA TRP A 379 12.57 10.80 51.60
C TRP A 379 13.39 10.82 52.90
N VAL A 380 13.67 12.03 53.39
CA VAL A 380 14.27 12.26 54.70
C VAL A 380 13.15 12.58 55.69
N ALA A 381 12.92 11.71 56.66
CA ALA A 381 11.91 11.92 57.70
C ALA A 381 12.39 12.96 58.71
N ASP A 382 11.69 14.09 58.80
CA ASP A 382 12.00 15.23 59.66
C ASP A 382 10.71 15.81 60.24
N LYS A 383 10.63 15.85 61.57
CA LYS A 383 9.46 16.33 62.33
C LYS A 383 9.37 17.86 62.37
N GLY A 384 10.35 18.60 61.84
CA GLY A 384 10.28 20.04 61.63
C GLY A 384 9.37 20.44 60.44
N TYR A 385 9.11 19.53 59.50
CA TYR A 385 8.25 19.78 58.35
C TYR A 385 6.81 19.34 58.62
N SER A 386 5.83 20.09 58.10
CA SER A 386 4.39 19.81 58.25
C SER A 386 3.95 18.47 57.65
N GLU A 387 4.74 17.92 56.72
CA GLU A 387 4.50 16.62 56.06
C GLU A 387 5.30 15.47 56.72
N GLY A 388 6.06 15.75 57.78
CA GLY A 388 6.89 14.76 58.48
C GLY A 388 8.22 14.41 57.79
N GLY A 389 8.63 15.19 56.79
CA GLY A 389 9.89 15.05 56.08
C GLY A 389 9.97 15.89 54.81
N TYR A 390 10.98 15.62 53.99
CA TYR A 390 11.18 16.23 52.68
C TYR A 390 11.88 15.24 51.71
N TRP A 391 11.69 15.45 50.41
CA TRP A 391 12.44 14.73 49.36
C TRP A 391 13.77 15.43 49.06
N THR A 392 14.84 14.66 48.90
CA THR A 392 16.15 15.17 48.50
C THR A 392 16.80 14.30 47.43
N TYR A 393 17.69 14.89 46.63
CA TYR A 393 18.59 14.17 45.73
C TYR A 393 19.93 13.80 46.40
N GLU A 394 20.18 14.26 47.62
CA GLU A 394 21.33 13.85 48.41
C GLU A 394 21.17 12.38 48.87
N GLY A 395 22.06 11.50 48.40
CA GLY A 395 21.90 10.05 48.56
C GLY A 395 20.93 9.39 47.58
N ALA A 396 20.48 10.11 46.53
CA ALA A 396 19.69 9.54 45.45
C ALA A 396 20.40 8.35 44.77
N LYS A 397 19.60 7.41 44.29
CA LYS A 397 20.09 6.27 43.48
C LYS A 397 19.92 6.58 42.00
N ASN A 398 20.94 6.27 41.20
CA ASN A 398 20.81 6.19 39.76
C ASN A 398 19.97 4.94 39.41
N VAL A 399 18.86 5.13 38.70
CA VAL A 399 18.00 4.06 38.19
C VAL A 399 18.00 4.12 36.66
N THR A 400 18.18 2.98 36.01
CA THR A 400 18.00 2.87 34.56
C THR A 400 16.53 2.62 34.26
N VAL A 401 15.90 3.50 33.49
CA VAL A 401 14.57 3.31 32.93
C VAL A 401 14.72 2.68 31.54
N GLN A 402 14.09 1.53 31.34
CA GLN A 402 14.17 0.69 30.15
C GLN A 402 12.82 0.68 29.42
N TYR A 403 12.81 1.16 28.18
CA TYR A 403 11.71 0.93 27.26
C TYR A 403 11.84 -0.44 26.60
N TYR A 404 10.71 -0.94 26.09
CA TYR A 404 10.60 -2.23 25.43
C TYR A 404 9.87 -2.06 24.10
N GLU A 405 10.28 -2.83 23.10
CA GLU A 405 9.82 -2.70 21.72
C GLU A 405 9.38 -4.07 21.19
N SER A 406 8.31 -4.06 20.37
CA SER A 406 7.78 -5.24 19.68
C SER A 406 8.54 -5.45 18.38
N VAL A 407 9.27 -6.55 18.26
CA VAL A 407 10.08 -6.88 17.08
C VAL A 407 9.49 -8.12 16.40
N ASP A 408 9.34 -8.08 15.07
CA ASP A 408 8.87 -9.22 14.28
C ASP A 408 10.01 -10.25 14.04
N TYR A 409 9.68 -11.52 14.23
CA TYR A 409 10.56 -12.67 14.14
C TYR A 409 10.02 -13.71 13.17
N LEU A 410 10.91 -14.33 12.38
CA LEU A 410 10.62 -15.56 11.65
C LEU A 410 10.81 -16.75 12.57
N LYS A 411 9.80 -17.62 12.66
CA LYS A 411 9.80 -18.85 13.43
C LYS A 411 9.73 -20.08 12.54
N PHE A 412 10.79 -20.87 12.55
CA PHE A 412 10.93 -22.07 11.70
C PHE A 412 10.50 -23.36 12.42
N ASN A 413 10.49 -24.47 11.67
CA ASN A 413 10.05 -25.81 12.07
C ASN A 413 10.76 -26.35 13.33
N ASP A 414 12.07 -26.16 13.39
CA ASP A 414 12.95 -26.55 14.49
C ASP A 414 12.81 -25.66 15.74
N LYS A 415 11.94 -24.65 15.68
CA LYS A 415 11.72 -23.60 16.68
C LYS A 415 12.89 -22.61 16.80
N THR A 416 13.78 -22.54 15.81
CA THR A 416 14.64 -21.36 15.67
C THR A 416 13.77 -20.14 15.41
N GLU A 417 14.11 -19.04 16.10
CA GLU A 417 13.44 -17.75 16.00
C GLU A 417 14.52 -16.68 15.77
N VAL A 418 14.41 -15.91 14.69
CA VAL A 418 15.34 -14.84 14.30
C VAL A 418 14.55 -13.58 13.94
N SER A 419 14.99 -12.40 14.38
CA SER A 419 14.32 -11.15 14.01
C SER A 419 14.39 -10.92 12.50
N MET A 420 13.32 -10.39 11.91
CA MET A 420 13.22 -10.19 10.46
C MET A 420 14.35 -9.29 9.96
N ASP A 421 14.64 -8.20 10.66
CA ASP A 421 15.80 -7.33 10.39
C ASP A 421 17.11 -8.10 10.31
N THR A 422 17.42 -8.96 11.29
CA THR A 422 18.62 -9.80 11.27
C THR A 422 18.63 -10.73 10.05
N TYR A 423 17.51 -11.40 9.77
CA TYR A 423 17.39 -12.32 8.65
C TYR A 423 17.58 -11.63 7.28
N PHE A 424 17.02 -10.43 7.10
CA PHE A 424 17.08 -9.69 5.82
C PHE A 424 18.29 -8.75 5.69
N SER A 425 19.01 -8.43 6.78
CA SER A 425 20.18 -7.53 6.80
C SER A 425 21.34 -7.87 5.85
N THR A 426 21.44 -9.13 5.42
CA THR A 426 22.59 -9.69 4.69
C THR A 426 22.13 -10.50 3.48
N GLY A 427 22.99 -10.69 2.47
CA GLY A 427 22.66 -11.36 1.20
C GLY A 427 21.97 -10.42 0.21
N PHE A 428 20.86 -9.81 0.62
CA PHE A 428 20.03 -8.93 -0.21
C PHE A 428 20.70 -7.62 -0.70
N SER A 429 21.99 -7.38 -0.44
CA SER A 429 22.73 -6.23 -0.96
C SER A 429 22.75 -6.19 -2.49
N THR A 430 22.85 -7.34 -3.16
CA THR A 430 22.81 -7.42 -4.63
C THR A 430 21.45 -7.02 -5.17
N PHE A 431 20.37 -7.49 -4.53
CA PHE A 431 19.00 -7.11 -4.88
C PHE A 431 18.76 -5.63 -4.62
N LYS A 432 19.15 -5.11 -3.45
CA LYS A 432 19.02 -3.69 -3.08
C LYS A 432 19.70 -2.77 -4.09
N ASN A 433 20.95 -3.03 -4.44
CA ASN A 433 21.69 -2.19 -5.39
C ASN A 433 21.00 -2.15 -6.77
N LYS A 434 20.58 -3.32 -7.29
CA LYS A 434 19.80 -3.41 -8.53
C LYS A 434 18.45 -2.70 -8.42
N PHE A 435 17.80 -2.71 -7.26
CA PHE A 435 16.50 -2.06 -7.06
C PHE A 435 16.65 -0.54 -7.03
N GLU A 436 17.68 -0.03 -6.35
CA GLU A 436 18.03 1.39 -6.43
C GLU A 436 18.41 1.82 -7.87
N GLU A 437 19.14 0.98 -8.62
CA GLU A 437 19.43 1.20 -10.05
C GLU A 437 18.18 1.05 -10.95
N PHE A 438 17.15 0.35 -10.48
CA PHE A 438 15.85 0.27 -11.12
C PHE A 438 15.10 1.59 -10.95
N GLU A 439 14.92 2.05 -9.71
CA GLU A 439 14.24 3.32 -9.41
C GLU A 439 14.92 4.52 -10.11
N LYS A 440 16.25 4.64 -9.98
CA LYS A 440 17.07 5.73 -10.55
C LYS A 440 17.00 5.84 -12.08
N ALA A 441 16.44 4.85 -12.78
CA ALA A 441 16.22 4.96 -14.22
C ALA A 441 15.10 5.95 -14.58
N PHE A 442 14.13 6.14 -13.69
CA PHE A 442 12.91 6.96 -13.85
C PHE A 442 13.00 8.34 -13.15
N ASP A 443 14.23 8.83 -12.93
CA ASP A 443 14.59 10.09 -12.26
C ASP A 443 14.91 11.26 -13.25
N LYS A 444 14.56 11.15 -14.54
CA LYS A 444 15.19 11.91 -15.66
C LYS A 444 14.28 12.91 -16.42
#